data_AF-Q825S6-F1
#
_entry.id   AF-Q825S6-F1
#
_cell.length_a   1.000
_cell.length_b   1.000
_cell.length_c   1.000
_cell.angle_alpha   90.00
_cell.angle_beta   90.00
_cell.angle_gamma   90.00
#
_symmetry.space_group_name_H-M   'P 1'
#
loop_
_entity.id
_entity.type
_entity.pdbx_description
1 polymer ?
#
loop_
_entity_poly.entity_id
_entity_poly.type
_entity_poly.pdbx_seq_one_letter_code
_entity_poly.pdbx_strand_id
1 'polypeptide(L)'
;MGSQNGDDLMGDEVYQPEGPEDREDEGILDPEDTLGDRGSDPYDEGWSPPERPLGVEHEGTTAREQREGESLDHRLAEERPDPALEEFGDPADADDPGDLRDGEGEPLDDEVGDEPAGRLVALDEGVREEAEKDLLAEDDAEKDLLAEDVGIDGGAASAEEAAVHRVPDEDDYPL
;
A
#
# COMPACT_ATOMS: atom_id res chain seq x y z
N MET A 1 26.49 51.30 20.23
CA MET A 1 25.14 51.38 19.63
C MET A 1 25.29 50.87 18.20
N GLY A 2 24.77 49.73 17.78
CA GLY A 2 23.96 48.72 18.46
C GLY A 2 24.38 47.32 18.00
N SER A 3 24.25 46.37 18.93
CA SER A 3 24.27 44.93 18.68
C SER A 3 23.08 44.62 17.78
N GLN A 4 23.30 44.10 16.56
CA GLN A 4 22.23 43.45 15.82
C GLN A 4 22.24 41.99 16.29
N ASN A 5 21.40 41.72 17.27
CA ASN A 5 21.11 40.38 17.76
C ASN A 5 20.52 39.57 16.60
N GLY A 6 21.02 38.36 16.38
CA GLY A 6 20.50 37.40 15.41
C GLY A 6 19.16 36.77 15.81
N ASP A 7 18.34 37.49 16.58
CA ASP A 7 17.11 36.98 17.21
C ASP A 7 15.83 37.64 16.65
N ASP A 8 15.94 38.48 15.61
CA ASP A 8 14.82 39.20 14.99
C ASP A 8 14.50 38.71 13.56
N LEU A 9 15.07 37.57 13.13
CA LEU A 9 14.59 36.88 11.94
C LEU A 9 13.31 36.14 12.33
N MET A 10 12.17 36.64 11.86
CA MET A 10 10.91 35.92 12.00
C MET A 10 11.09 34.53 11.35
N GLY A 11 10.47 33.49 11.91
CA GLY A 11 10.69 32.11 11.45
C GLY A 11 10.31 31.87 9.98
N ASP A 12 9.54 32.78 9.38
CA ASP A 12 9.21 32.81 7.95
C ASP A 12 10.34 33.37 7.07
N GLU A 13 11.32 34.09 7.62
CA GLU A 13 12.46 34.67 6.90
C GLU A 13 13.67 33.72 6.81
N VAL A 14 13.74 32.68 7.65
CA VAL A 14 14.87 31.72 7.70
C VAL A 14 14.79 30.70 6.57
N TYR A 15 13.58 30.37 6.11
CA TYR A 15 13.31 29.48 4.99
C TYR A 15 12.34 30.14 4.03
N GLN A 16 12.76 31.27 3.42
CA GLN A 16 12.08 31.74 2.23
C GLN A 16 12.39 30.76 1.09
N PRO A 17 11.41 30.30 0.31
CA PRO A 17 11.71 29.58 -0.92
C PRO A 17 12.59 30.48 -1.78
N GLU A 18 13.69 29.93 -2.28
CA GLU A 18 14.61 30.64 -3.15
C GLU A 18 13.84 31.22 -4.35
N GLY A 19 14.30 32.38 -4.84
CA GLY A 19 13.60 33.15 -5.85
C GLY A 19 13.41 32.35 -7.14
N PRO A 20 12.52 32.79 -8.06
CA PRO A 20 12.35 32.10 -9.34
C PRO A 20 13.63 32.02 -10.18
N GLU A 21 14.66 32.81 -9.86
CA GLU A 21 15.94 32.80 -10.59
C GLU A 21 16.89 31.66 -10.16
N ASP A 22 16.61 31.01 -9.03
CA ASP A 22 17.41 29.88 -8.50
C ASP A 22 16.72 28.52 -8.77
N ARG A 23 15.63 28.48 -9.55
CA ARG A 23 14.96 27.24 -9.95
C ARG A 23 15.53 26.72 -11.26
N GLU A 24 16.46 25.80 -11.17
CA GLU A 24 17.04 25.12 -12.34
C GLU A 24 16.02 24.24 -13.08
N ASP A 25 14.90 23.88 -12.42
CA ASP A 25 13.80 23.07 -12.99
C ASP A 25 12.75 23.90 -13.78
N GLU A 26 12.91 25.22 -13.89
CA GLU A 26 11.96 26.08 -14.60
C GLU A 26 12.28 26.14 -16.11
N GLY A 27 12.21 25.00 -16.80
CA GLY A 27 12.59 24.90 -18.22
C GLY A 27 12.49 23.50 -18.82
N ILE A 28 13.00 23.36 -20.04
CA ILE A 28 13.29 22.05 -20.63
C ILE A 28 14.54 21.53 -19.91
N LEU A 29 14.44 20.34 -19.30
CA LEU A 29 15.55 19.74 -18.58
C LEU A 29 16.72 19.44 -19.53
N ASP A 30 17.93 19.73 -19.08
CA ASP A 30 19.15 19.41 -19.82
C ASP A 30 19.32 17.88 -19.93
N PRO A 31 20.04 17.37 -20.95
CA PRO A 31 20.19 15.93 -21.16
C PRO A 31 20.74 15.18 -19.95
N GLU A 32 21.62 15.81 -19.17
CA GLU A 32 22.21 15.25 -17.94
C GLU A 32 21.20 15.07 -16.80
N ASP A 33 20.09 15.82 -16.82
CA ASP A 33 19.00 15.76 -15.85
C ASP A 33 17.79 14.95 -16.35
N THR A 34 17.91 14.30 -17.51
CA THR A 34 16.88 13.41 -18.05
C THR A 34 17.30 11.94 -17.95
N LEU A 35 16.35 11.04 -17.68
CA LEU A 35 16.59 9.59 -17.60
C LEU A 35 16.99 8.95 -18.95
N GLY A 36 16.92 9.69 -20.06
CA GLY A 36 17.17 9.15 -21.40
C GLY A 36 17.87 10.16 -22.31
N ASP A 37 19.06 9.78 -22.80
CA ASP A 37 19.78 10.51 -23.83
C ASP A 37 19.13 10.22 -25.20
N ARG A 38 18.35 11.19 -25.69
CA ARG A 38 17.65 11.13 -26.98
C ARG A 38 18.55 11.48 -28.17
N GLY A 39 19.81 11.84 -27.95
CA GLY A 39 20.81 12.11 -29.00
C GLY A 39 20.56 13.40 -29.81
N SER A 40 19.63 14.24 -29.39
CA SER A 40 19.33 15.57 -29.95
C SER A 40 19.15 16.60 -28.84
N ASP A 41 19.50 17.85 -29.14
CA ASP A 41 19.25 18.97 -28.23
C ASP A 41 17.73 19.11 -27.99
N PRO A 42 17.25 19.01 -26.74
CA PRO A 42 15.83 19.10 -26.44
C PRO A 42 15.25 20.51 -26.73
N TYR A 43 16.09 21.54 -26.88
CA TYR A 43 15.68 22.87 -27.35
C TYR A 43 15.43 22.94 -28.87
N ASP A 44 15.97 21.98 -29.64
CA ASP A 44 15.78 21.90 -31.10
C ASP A 44 14.52 21.10 -31.48
N GLU A 45 14.00 20.25 -30.59
CA GLU A 45 12.84 19.41 -30.84
C GLU A 45 11.53 20.13 -30.52
N GLY A 46 10.71 20.39 -31.55
CA GLY A 46 9.38 20.96 -31.37
C GLY A 46 8.33 19.90 -31.07
N TRP A 47 7.43 20.16 -30.12
CA TRP A 47 6.23 19.33 -29.94
C TRP A 47 5.32 19.46 -31.17
N SER A 48 5.02 18.34 -31.82
CA SER A 48 4.02 18.28 -32.90
C SER A 48 2.70 17.76 -32.32
N PRO A 49 1.68 18.62 -32.13
CA PRO A 49 0.38 18.17 -31.67
C PRO A 49 -0.23 17.17 -32.67
N PRO A 50 -1.06 16.23 -32.19
CA PRO A 50 -1.71 15.27 -33.08
C PRO A 50 -2.55 15.99 -34.15
N GLU A 51 -2.46 15.53 -35.40
CA GLU A 51 -3.19 16.12 -36.54
C GLU A 51 -4.73 15.97 -36.46
N ARG A 52 -5.20 15.20 -35.47
CA ARG A 52 -6.61 14.94 -35.20
C ARG A 52 -6.86 14.95 -33.70
N PRO A 53 -8.05 15.36 -33.27
CA PRO A 53 -8.38 15.37 -31.85
C PRO A 53 -8.48 13.93 -31.34
N LEU A 54 -7.89 13.67 -30.17
CA LEU A 54 -7.86 12.35 -29.54
C LEU A 54 -9.11 12.15 -28.68
N GLY A 55 -9.65 10.93 -28.65
CA GLY A 55 -10.73 10.54 -27.75
C GLY A 55 -12.11 11.14 -28.04
N VAL A 56 -12.26 11.98 -29.08
CA VAL A 56 -13.58 12.57 -29.45
C VAL A 56 -14.55 11.53 -29.99
N GLU A 57 -14.01 10.47 -30.58
CA GLU A 57 -14.78 9.34 -31.13
C GLU A 57 -14.96 8.22 -30.10
N HIS A 58 -14.45 8.39 -28.87
CA HIS A 58 -14.60 7.41 -27.79
C HIS A 58 -16.02 7.42 -27.22
N GLU A 59 -16.49 6.27 -26.73
CA GLU A 59 -17.78 6.17 -26.06
C GLU A 59 -17.73 6.90 -24.69
N GLY A 60 -18.83 7.55 -24.29
CA GLY A 60 -18.84 8.32 -23.03
C GLY A 60 -18.45 9.80 -23.17
N THR A 61 -18.26 10.28 -24.39
CA THR A 61 -18.08 11.71 -24.67
C THR A 61 -19.39 12.49 -24.62
N THR A 62 -20.54 11.83 -24.83
CA THR A 62 -21.86 12.46 -24.73
C THR A 62 -22.54 12.21 -23.38
N ALA A 63 -23.41 13.14 -22.95
CA ALA A 63 -24.18 13.01 -21.71
C ALA A 63 -25.14 11.80 -21.68
N ARG A 64 -25.48 11.24 -22.84
CA ARG A 64 -26.27 10.01 -22.93
C ARG A 64 -25.40 8.79 -22.64
N GLU A 65 -24.26 8.67 -23.31
CA GLU A 65 -23.33 7.56 -23.13
C GLU A 65 -22.78 7.50 -21.70
N GLN A 66 -22.50 8.65 -21.06
CA GLN A 66 -22.10 8.64 -19.64
C GLN A 66 -23.18 8.10 -18.70
N ARG A 67 -24.46 8.22 -19.06
CA ARG A 67 -25.57 7.66 -18.27
C ARG A 67 -25.78 6.18 -18.54
N GLU A 68 -25.59 5.76 -19.78
CA GLU A 68 -25.74 4.36 -20.19
C GLU A 68 -24.53 3.53 -19.77
N GLY A 69 -23.34 4.15 -19.74
CA GLY A 69 -22.07 3.49 -19.53
C GLY A 69 -21.62 2.73 -20.78
N GLU A 70 -20.33 2.46 -20.85
CA GLU A 70 -19.75 1.57 -21.85
C GLU A 70 -20.05 0.11 -21.49
N SER A 71 -20.35 -0.72 -22.49
CA SER A 71 -20.54 -2.16 -22.28
C SER A 71 -19.22 -2.86 -21.94
N LEU A 72 -19.29 -3.95 -21.15
CA LEU A 72 -18.11 -4.75 -20.83
C LEU A 72 -17.41 -5.30 -22.08
N ASP A 73 -18.18 -5.76 -23.07
CA ASP A 73 -17.65 -6.29 -24.32
C ASP A 73 -16.83 -5.24 -25.09
N HIS A 74 -17.25 -3.97 -25.06
CA HIS A 74 -16.52 -2.89 -25.71
C HIS A 74 -15.19 -2.60 -24.99
N ARG A 75 -15.23 -2.51 -23.65
CA ARG A 75 -14.01 -2.36 -22.82
C ARG A 75 -12.99 -3.47 -23.04
N LEU A 76 -13.47 -4.72 -23.15
CA LEU A 76 -12.62 -5.88 -23.42
C LEU A 76 -12.04 -5.85 -24.84
N ALA A 77 -12.76 -5.30 -25.82
CA ALA A 77 -12.24 -5.17 -27.19
C ALA A 77 -11.14 -4.10 -27.31
N GLU A 78 -11.10 -3.13 -26.40
CA GLU A 78 -10.03 -2.12 -26.31
C GLU A 78 -8.78 -2.62 -25.58
N GLU A 79 -8.91 -3.65 -24.76
CA GLU A 79 -7.81 -4.24 -23.98
C GLU A 79 -6.67 -4.70 -24.91
N ARG A 80 -5.44 -4.34 -24.53
CA ARG A 80 -4.22 -4.82 -25.17
C ARG A 80 -3.41 -5.62 -24.16
N PRO A 81 -2.71 -6.69 -24.60
CA PRO A 81 -1.78 -7.40 -23.74
C PRO A 81 -0.77 -6.44 -23.11
N ASP A 82 -0.51 -6.60 -21.82
CA ASP A 82 0.50 -5.82 -21.11
C ASP A 82 1.90 -6.24 -21.61
N PRO A 83 2.71 -5.33 -22.17
CA PRO A 83 4.06 -5.66 -22.62
C PRO A 83 4.97 -6.16 -21.49
N ALA A 84 4.70 -5.82 -20.23
CA ALA A 84 5.47 -6.36 -19.09
C ALA A 84 5.32 -7.88 -18.97
N LEU A 85 4.16 -8.44 -19.35
CA LEU A 85 3.94 -9.90 -19.35
C LEU A 85 4.78 -10.61 -20.44
N GLU A 86 5.21 -9.91 -21.49
CA GLU A 86 6.15 -10.48 -22.46
C GLU A 86 7.58 -10.58 -21.90
N GLU A 87 7.97 -9.67 -21.00
CA GLU A 87 9.30 -9.63 -20.39
C GLU A 87 9.43 -10.62 -19.22
N PHE A 88 8.42 -10.66 -18.35
CA PHE A 88 8.44 -11.47 -17.12
C PHE A 88 7.74 -12.84 -17.28
N GLY A 89 7.12 -13.11 -18.43
CA GLY A 89 6.32 -14.31 -18.67
C GLY A 89 4.88 -14.18 -18.17
N ASP A 90 4.00 -15.08 -18.62
CA ASP A 90 2.66 -15.19 -18.04
C ASP A 90 2.82 -15.74 -16.61
N PRO A 91 2.27 -15.10 -15.56
CA PRO A 91 2.25 -15.69 -14.23
C PRO A 91 1.58 -17.08 -14.20
N ALA A 92 0.73 -17.42 -15.17
CA ALA A 92 0.21 -18.77 -15.33
C ALA A 92 1.29 -19.82 -15.71
N ASP A 93 2.44 -19.39 -16.23
CA ASP A 93 3.62 -20.22 -16.53
C ASP A 93 4.65 -20.19 -15.39
N ALA A 94 4.36 -19.51 -14.27
CA ALA A 94 5.23 -19.52 -13.10
C ALA A 94 5.18 -20.89 -12.41
N ASP A 95 6.36 -21.44 -12.11
CA ASP A 95 6.53 -22.74 -11.46
C ASP A 95 6.56 -22.62 -9.92
N ASP A 96 6.54 -21.40 -9.36
CA ASP A 96 6.52 -21.22 -7.90
C ASP A 96 5.14 -21.60 -7.34
N PRO A 97 5.08 -22.23 -6.16
CA PRO A 97 3.82 -22.42 -5.45
C PRO A 97 3.11 -21.07 -5.26
N GLY A 98 1.79 -21.04 -5.22
CA GLY A 98 1.03 -19.81 -5.02
C GLY A 98 0.92 -18.83 -6.20
N ASP A 99 1.75 -18.94 -7.24
CA ASP A 99 1.73 -17.99 -8.37
C ASP A 99 0.60 -18.23 -9.38
N LEU A 100 -0.06 -19.39 -9.33
CA LEU A 100 -1.14 -19.73 -10.24
C LEU A 100 -2.36 -18.83 -10.02
N ARG A 101 -2.77 -18.14 -11.09
CA ARG A 101 -4.05 -17.42 -11.15
C ARG A 101 -5.21 -18.38 -10.87
N ASP A 102 -6.06 -18.03 -9.91
CA ASP A 102 -7.15 -18.86 -9.39
C ASP A 102 -6.69 -20.18 -8.72
N GLY A 103 -5.41 -20.30 -8.34
CA GLY A 103 -4.88 -21.42 -7.56
C GLY A 103 -5.29 -21.36 -6.09
N GLU A 104 -4.90 -22.38 -5.32
CA GLU A 104 -5.19 -22.47 -3.87
C GLU A 104 -4.29 -21.55 -3.02
N GLY A 105 -3.42 -20.76 -3.65
CA GLY A 105 -2.45 -19.90 -2.98
C GLY A 105 -1.19 -20.66 -2.56
N GLU A 106 -0.35 -19.98 -1.78
CA GLU A 106 0.84 -20.58 -1.17
C GLU A 106 0.44 -21.65 -0.16
N PRO A 107 1.19 -22.77 -0.06
CA PRO A 107 1.00 -23.72 1.03
C PRO A 107 1.17 -23.01 2.37
N LEU A 108 0.15 -23.11 3.23
CA LEU A 108 0.22 -22.61 4.60
C LEU A 108 1.06 -23.57 5.44
N ASP A 109 1.97 -23.02 6.24
CA ASP A 109 2.69 -23.75 7.29
C ASP A 109 1.95 -23.65 8.63
N ASP A 110 2.60 -24.12 9.69
CA ASP A 110 2.09 -24.10 11.06
C ASP A 110 2.22 -22.73 11.74
N GLU A 111 2.63 -21.68 11.03
CA GLU A 111 2.73 -20.32 11.57
C GLU A 111 1.49 -19.46 11.21
N VAL A 112 0.54 -19.99 10.45
CA VAL A 112 -0.67 -19.29 10.00
C VAL A 112 -1.94 -20.00 10.48
N GLY A 113 -2.91 -19.22 10.95
CA GLY A 113 -4.20 -19.71 11.43
C GLY A 113 -5.36 -19.39 10.50
N ASP A 114 -6.34 -20.30 10.41
CA ASP A 114 -7.61 -20.07 9.70
C ASP A 114 -8.72 -19.51 10.60
N GLU A 115 -8.58 -19.63 11.92
CA GLU A 115 -9.60 -19.18 12.87
C GLU A 115 -9.31 -17.74 13.31
N PRO A 116 -10.23 -16.78 13.11
CA PRO A 116 -10.02 -15.41 13.55
C PRO A 116 -9.90 -15.32 15.08
N ALA A 117 -9.02 -14.45 15.56
CA ALA A 117 -8.90 -14.17 16.99
C ALA A 117 -10.03 -13.25 17.46
N GLY A 118 -10.63 -13.58 18.60
CA GLY A 118 -11.64 -12.76 19.25
C GLY A 118 -11.06 -11.82 20.31
N ARG A 119 -11.92 -11.38 21.23
CA ARG A 119 -11.52 -10.52 22.34
C ARG A 119 -10.65 -11.30 23.33
N LEU A 120 -9.44 -10.80 23.57
CA LEU A 120 -8.52 -11.34 24.55
C LEU A 120 -8.76 -10.74 25.94
N VAL A 121 -8.88 -11.59 26.94
CA VAL A 121 -9.04 -11.22 28.35
C VAL A 121 -7.93 -11.90 29.15
N ALA A 122 -7.25 -11.15 30.02
CA ALA A 122 -6.26 -11.73 30.92
C ALA A 122 -6.87 -12.88 31.73
N LEU A 123 -6.08 -13.90 32.05
CA LEU A 123 -6.55 -15.11 32.78
C LEU A 123 -7.20 -14.80 34.15
N ASP A 124 -6.87 -13.63 34.72
CA ASP A 124 -7.42 -13.14 35.97
C ASP A 124 -8.49 -12.06 35.79
N GLU A 125 -8.99 -11.88 34.56
CA GLU A 125 -9.95 -10.85 34.15
C GLU A 125 -9.48 -9.41 34.47
N GLY A 126 -8.16 -9.21 34.66
CA GLY A 126 -7.59 -7.93 35.07
C GLY A 126 -7.87 -7.57 36.53
N VAL A 127 -8.21 -8.55 37.37
CA VAL A 127 -8.63 -8.33 38.77
C VAL A 127 -7.42 -8.27 39.73
N ARG A 128 -6.27 -8.88 39.42
CA ARG A 128 -5.11 -8.84 40.31
C ARG A 128 -4.23 -7.62 40.04
N GLU A 129 -3.80 -7.00 41.13
CA GLU A 129 -2.71 -6.02 41.12
C GLU A 129 -1.43 -6.69 40.62
N GLU A 130 -0.58 -5.95 39.90
CA GLU A 130 0.61 -6.52 39.24
C GLU A 130 1.52 -7.32 40.19
N ALA A 131 1.58 -6.93 41.46
CA ALA A 131 2.36 -7.62 42.49
C ALA A 131 1.87 -9.05 42.83
N GLU A 132 0.63 -9.41 42.49
CA GLU A 132 0.10 -10.78 42.68
C GLU A 132 0.17 -11.62 41.40
N LYS A 133 0.31 -10.99 40.22
CA LYS A 133 0.59 -11.69 38.95
C LYS A 133 1.94 -12.40 38.99
N ASP A 134 2.83 -11.96 39.89
CA ASP A 134 4.16 -12.51 40.05
C ASP A 134 4.25 -13.98 40.44
N LEU A 135 3.17 -14.54 40.99
CA LEU A 135 3.14 -15.90 41.52
C LEU A 135 2.67 -16.96 40.51
N LEU A 136 2.20 -16.57 39.33
CA LEU A 136 1.56 -17.48 38.36
C LEU A 136 2.30 -17.64 37.03
N ALA A 137 3.11 -16.68 36.61
CA ALA A 137 3.95 -16.86 35.43
C ALA A 137 5.30 -17.48 35.81
N GLU A 138 5.85 -18.29 34.91
CA GLU A 138 7.16 -18.91 35.11
C GLU A 138 8.29 -17.87 34.98
N ASP A 139 8.07 -16.77 34.24
CA ASP A 139 8.95 -15.61 34.15
C ASP A 139 8.18 -14.26 34.14
N ASP A 140 8.84 -13.16 34.54
CA ASP A 140 8.27 -11.81 34.56
C ASP A 140 7.78 -11.36 33.17
N ALA A 141 8.41 -11.83 32.09
CA ALA A 141 8.06 -11.44 30.73
C ALA A 141 6.72 -12.03 30.22
N GLU A 142 6.24 -13.13 30.81
CA GLU A 142 5.06 -13.87 30.30
C GLU A 142 3.74 -13.35 30.88
N LYS A 143 3.80 -12.58 31.98
CA LYS A 143 2.61 -12.14 32.74
C LYS A 143 1.68 -11.25 31.95
N ASP A 144 2.25 -10.44 31.06
CA ASP A 144 1.51 -9.50 30.20
C ASP A 144 1.26 -10.04 28.80
N LEU A 145 1.77 -11.25 28.49
CA LEU A 145 1.67 -11.88 27.17
C LEU A 145 0.60 -12.97 27.10
N LEU A 146 0.01 -13.36 28.24
CA LEU A 146 -1.00 -14.41 28.32
C LEU A 146 -2.42 -13.83 28.43
N ALA A 147 -3.30 -14.26 27.53
CA ALA A 147 -4.72 -13.93 27.55
C ALA A 147 -5.56 -15.08 26.96
N GLU A 148 -6.80 -15.21 27.44
CA GLU A 148 -7.78 -16.14 26.91
C GLU A 148 -8.69 -15.42 25.91
N ASP A 149 -8.89 -16.03 24.75
CA ASP A 149 -9.86 -15.56 23.76
C ASP A 149 -11.27 -15.96 24.18
N VAL A 150 -12.11 -14.96 24.49
CA VAL A 150 -13.51 -15.16 24.91
C VAL A 150 -14.50 -14.98 23.74
N GLY A 151 -14.01 -14.99 22.51
CA GLY A 151 -14.77 -14.88 21.28
C GLY A 151 -15.10 -13.45 20.85
N ILE A 152 -15.85 -13.35 19.74
CA ILE A 152 -16.23 -12.08 19.10
C ILE A 152 -17.25 -11.33 19.97
N ASP A 153 -17.02 -10.04 20.19
CA ASP A 153 -17.90 -9.20 21.02
C ASP A 153 -19.16 -8.73 20.27
N GLY A 154 -20.07 -9.65 19.96
CA GLY A 154 -21.49 -9.41 19.63
C GLY A 154 -21.83 -8.52 18.40
N GLY A 155 -20.85 -7.87 17.79
CA GLY A 155 -20.94 -7.10 16.55
C GLY A 155 -20.29 -7.84 15.38
N ALA A 156 -20.36 -7.24 14.19
CA ALA A 156 -19.43 -7.64 13.13
C ALA A 156 -18.02 -7.25 13.56
N ALA A 157 -17.06 -8.15 13.40
CA ALA A 157 -15.65 -7.87 13.67
C ALA A 157 -15.22 -6.59 12.93
N SER A 158 -14.36 -5.78 13.55
CA SER A 158 -13.74 -4.67 12.84
C SER A 158 -12.79 -5.22 11.76
N ALA A 159 -12.35 -4.37 10.82
CA ALA A 159 -11.40 -4.80 9.80
C ALA A 159 -10.09 -5.30 10.41
N GLU A 160 -9.68 -4.71 11.53
CA GLU A 160 -8.48 -5.07 12.28
C GLU A 160 -8.65 -6.40 13.01
N GLU A 161 -9.80 -6.63 13.65
CA GLU A 161 -10.11 -7.90 14.33
C GLU A 161 -10.22 -9.06 13.33
N ALA A 162 -10.84 -8.82 12.17
CA ALA A 162 -10.93 -9.81 11.09
C ALA A 162 -9.59 -10.14 10.41
N ALA A 163 -8.54 -9.32 10.63
CA ALA A 163 -7.21 -9.56 10.07
C ALA A 163 -6.35 -10.47 10.95
N VAL A 164 -6.68 -10.63 12.24
CA VAL A 164 -5.87 -11.41 13.20
C VAL A 164 -6.44 -12.82 13.31
N HIS A 165 -5.57 -13.83 13.17
CA HIS A 165 -5.93 -15.25 13.25
C HIS A 165 -5.10 -15.97 14.31
N ARG A 166 -5.68 -17.03 14.90
CA ARG A 166 -5.01 -17.87 15.90
C ARG A 166 -4.25 -18.99 15.22
N VAL A 167 -2.96 -19.05 15.51
CA VAL A 167 -2.10 -20.18 15.13
C VAL A 167 -2.41 -21.36 16.08
N PRO A 168 -2.77 -22.54 15.57
CA PRO A 168 -3.03 -23.71 16.40
C PRO A 168 -1.75 -24.23 17.05
N ASP A 169 -1.85 -24.66 18.32
CA ASP A 169 -0.73 -25.26 19.04
C ASP A 169 -0.43 -26.68 18.49
N GLU A 170 0.78 -27.20 18.75
CA GLU A 170 1.18 -28.56 18.35
C GLU A 170 0.17 -29.64 18.83
N ASP A 171 -0.47 -29.41 19.96
CA ASP A 171 -1.46 -30.31 20.58
C ASP A 171 -2.87 -30.20 19.96
N ASP A 172 -3.17 -29.15 19.20
CA ASP A 172 -4.46 -28.95 18.52
C ASP A 172 -4.55 -29.72 17.19
N TYR A 173 -3.42 -30.19 16.66
CA TYR A 173 -3.40 -31.04 15.48
C TYR A 173 -3.85 -32.47 15.83
N PRO A 174 -4.85 -33.04 15.12
CA PRO A 174 -5.24 -34.42 15.34
C PRO A 174 -4.11 -35.39 14.96
N LEU A 175 -3.77 -36.31 15.87
CA LEU A 175 -2.79 -37.41 15.66
C LEU A 175 -3.12 -38.32 14.47
#